data_AF-E4XHI0-F1
#
_entry.id   AF-E4XHI0-F1
#
_cell.length_a   1.000
_cell.length_b   1.000
_cell.length_c   1.000
_cell.angle_alpha   90.00
_cell.angle_beta   90.00
_cell.angle_gamma   90.00
#
_symmetry.space_group_name_H-M   'P 1'
#
loop_
_entity.id
_entity.type
_entity.pdbx_description
1 polymer ?
#
loop_
_entity_poly.entity_id
_entity_poly.type
_entity_poly.pdbx_seq_one_letter_code
_entity_poly.pdbx_strand_id
1 'polypeptide(L)'
;MAGVEVLVISLNLPNLRFLQLANIALNERGLFNFLQKSKTFLGFPKLKFLSLRRSFIPQSTTPDVLSFFLKNAENIEAIDLQGCSCFNFADLLVGIGPLHRRQRLKSVDFSGTIAKNEDDFNRFFNVQGLDCAIEDLSLSGIKTKANAEDFYLPFINKFVLHADRLKNLDLGRTSIEKEEARLLLERKPHLHSLTLSGCYGIPRSWRKIIKTEEFSNAIRAFYE
;
A
#
# COMPACT_ATOMS: atom_id res chain seq x y z
N MET A 1 -21.84 8.57 15.73
CA MET A 1 -22.26 9.27 14.50
C MET A 1 -22.81 8.23 13.55
N ALA A 2 -24.11 8.25 13.28
CA ALA A 2 -24.72 7.38 12.28
C ALA A 2 -24.25 7.87 10.90
N GLY A 3 -23.17 7.27 10.40
CA GLY A 3 -22.69 7.53 9.05
C GLY A 3 -23.74 7.05 8.06
N VAL A 4 -23.96 7.83 7.00
CA VAL A 4 -24.76 7.41 5.85
C VAL A 4 -24.17 6.11 5.33
N GLU A 5 -24.90 5.02 5.53
CA GLU A 5 -24.53 3.71 5.00
C GLU A 5 -24.75 3.78 3.48
N VAL A 6 -23.69 4.04 2.73
CA VAL A 6 -23.76 4.00 1.28
C VAL A 6 -24.02 2.54 0.90
N LEU A 7 -25.18 2.28 0.30
CA LEU A 7 -25.52 0.97 -0.29
C LEU A 7 -24.69 0.74 -1.55
N VAL A 8 -23.38 0.55 -1.40
CA VAL A 8 -22.43 0.30 -2.50
C VAL A 8 -22.79 -0.94 -3.32
N ILE A 9 -23.59 -1.84 -2.75
CA ILE A 9 -24.16 -3.01 -3.43
C ILE A 9 -25.04 -2.66 -4.64
N SER A 10 -25.57 -1.43 -4.73
CA SER A 10 -26.33 -0.98 -5.91
C SER A 10 -25.45 -0.51 -7.07
N LEU A 11 -24.13 -0.46 -6.88
CA LEU A 11 -23.20 -0.08 -7.95
C LEU A 11 -22.96 -1.26 -8.90
N ASN A 12 -23.86 -1.44 -9.87
CA ASN A 12 -23.60 -2.29 -11.03
C ASN A 12 -23.17 -1.41 -12.22
N LEU A 13 -21.96 -0.86 -12.14
CA LEU A 13 -21.43 0.10 -13.11
C LEU A 13 -20.23 -0.50 -13.86
N PRO A 14 -20.43 -1.35 -14.88
CA PRO A 14 -19.34 -2.06 -15.56
C PRO A 14 -18.37 -1.13 -16.30
N ASN A 15 -18.79 0.12 -16.58
CA ASN A 15 -17.97 1.15 -17.20
C ASN A 15 -17.25 2.07 -16.21
N LEU A 16 -17.43 1.87 -14.89
CA LEU A 16 -16.79 2.67 -13.87
C LEU A 16 -15.27 2.53 -13.97
N ARG A 17 -14.58 3.66 -14.09
CA ARG A 17 -13.10 3.72 -14.18
C ARG A 17 -12.46 4.27 -12.92
N PHE A 18 -13.18 5.14 -12.21
CA PHE A 18 -12.70 5.86 -11.05
C PHE A 18 -13.74 5.74 -9.95
N LEU A 19 -13.34 5.23 -8.80
CA LEU A 19 -14.18 5.15 -7.61
C LEU A 19 -13.41 5.70 -6.42
N GLN A 20 -13.95 6.73 -5.79
CA GLN A 20 -13.39 7.32 -4.58
C GLN A 20 -14.47 7.38 -3.51
N LEU A 21 -14.23 6.67 -2.43
CA LEU A 21 -15.10 6.52 -1.27
C LEU A 21 -14.28 6.84 -0.03
N ALA A 22 -14.10 8.13 0.25
CA ALA A 22 -13.26 8.59 1.36
C ALA A 22 -14.10 8.89 2.60
N ASN A 23 -13.59 8.52 3.77
CA ASN A 23 -14.18 8.83 5.08
C ASN A 23 -15.64 8.33 5.22
N ILE A 24 -15.92 7.13 4.71
CA ILE A 24 -17.23 6.49 4.85
C ILE A 24 -17.15 5.21 5.69
N ALA A 25 -18.29 4.81 6.26
CA ALA A 25 -18.43 3.49 6.86
C ALA A 25 -18.87 2.49 5.78
N LEU A 26 -18.14 1.39 5.65
CA LEU A 26 -18.47 0.31 4.72
C LEU A 26 -19.10 -0.87 5.47
N ASN A 27 -20.30 -1.28 5.04
CA ASN A 27 -20.96 -2.46 5.59
C ASN A 27 -20.43 -3.75 4.94
N GLU A 28 -19.36 -4.27 5.53
CA GLU A 28 -18.69 -5.48 5.08
C GLU A 28 -19.59 -6.73 5.10
N ARG A 29 -20.41 -6.95 6.14
CA ARG A 29 -21.41 -8.04 6.14
C ARG A 29 -22.39 -7.93 4.98
N GLY A 30 -22.84 -6.71 4.67
CA GLY A 30 -23.72 -6.43 3.54
C GLY A 30 -23.07 -6.81 2.21
N LEU A 31 -21.80 -6.45 2.04
CA LEU A 31 -21.00 -6.79 0.85
C LEU A 31 -20.76 -8.30 0.73
N PHE A 32 -20.39 -8.99 1.82
CA PHE A 32 -20.21 -10.44 1.84
C PHE A 32 -21.51 -11.17 1.45
N ASN A 33 -22.63 -10.83 2.10
CA ASN A 33 -23.94 -11.42 1.80
C ASN A 33 -24.36 -11.18 0.35
N PHE A 34 -24.06 -9.98 -0.18
CA PHE A 34 -24.31 -9.66 -1.58
C PHE A 34 -23.45 -10.53 -2.51
N LEU A 35 -22.15 -10.68 -2.24
CA LEU A 35 -21.25 -11.50 -3.06
C LEU A 35 -21.67 -12.97 -3.10
N GLN A 36 -22.15 -13.53 -1.98
CA GLN A 36 -22.64 -14.91 -1.90
C GLN A 36 -23.94 -15.12 -2.68
N LYS A 37 -24.85 -14.15 -2.64
CA LYS A 37 -26.17 -14.26 -3.30
C LYS A 37 -26.14 -13.85 -4.77
N SER A 38 -25.25 -12.92 -5.13
CA SER A 38 -25.23 -12.30 -6.45
C SER A 38 -24.44 -13.13 -7.45
N LYS A 39 -25.17 -13.92 -8.25
CA LYS A 39 -24.59 -14.66 -9.39
C LYS A 39 -24.29 -13.76 -10.59
N THR A 40 -24.92 -12.59 -10.67
CA THR A 40 -24.87 -11.69 -11.84
C THR A 40 -23.93 -10.50 -11.64
N PHE A 41 -23.38 -10.30 -10.44
CA PHE A 41 -22.43 -9.21 -10.20
C PHE A 41 -21.09 -9.48 -10.89
N LEU A 42 -20.84 -8.73 -11.96
CA LEU A 42 -19.63 -8.81 -12.78
C LEU A 42 -18.47 -7.97 -12.22
N GLY A 43 -18.66 -7.27 -11.12
CA GLY A 43 -17.63 -6.38 -10.57
C GLY A 43 -17.42 -5.12 -11.41
N PHE A 44 -16.17 -4.64 -11.44
CA PHE A 44 -15.80 -3.36 -12.06
C PHE A 44 -14.67 -3.55 -13.07
N PRO A 45 -14.93 -4.17 -14.24
CA PRO A 45 -13.89 -4.59 -15.18
C PRO A 45 -13.08 -3.45 -15.81
N LYS A 46 -13.65 -2.23 -15.86
CA LYS A 46 -12.97 -1.04 -16.37
C LYS A 46 -12.35 -0.18 -15.27
N LEU A 47 -12.38 -0.61 -14.01
CA LEU A 47 -11.85 0.15 -12.89
C LEU A 47 -10.33 0.32 -13.03
N LYS A 48 -9.88 1.56 -12.95
CA LYS A 48 -8.47 1.98 -13.00
C LYS A 48 -8.01 2.59 -11.68
N PHE A 49 -8.91 3.25 -10.96
CA PHE A 49 -8.60 3.88 -9.69
C PHE A 49 -9.63 3.50 -8.64
N LEU A 50 -9.15 3.07 -7.48
CA LEU A 50 -9.93 2.84 -6.27
C LEU A 50 -9.30 3.62 -5.12
N SER A 51 -10.07 4.48 -4.47
CA SER A 51 -9.70 5.05 -3.17
C SER A 51 -10.76 4.75 -2.14
N LEU A 52 -10.35 4.12 -1.04
CA LEU A 52 -11.15 3.94 0.17
C LEU A 52 -10.63 4.80 1.32
N ARG A 53 -9.81 5.82 1.04
CA ARG A 53 -9.07 6.63 2.03
C ARG A 53 -9.88 6.95 3.29
N ARG A 54 -9.33 6.60 4.45
CA ARG A 54 -9.90 6.84 5.79
C ARG A 54 -11.30 6.24 5.97
N SER A 55 -11.72 5.32 5.12
CA SER A 55 -12.96 4.60 5.31
C SER A 55 -12.80 3.59 6.44
N PHE A 56 -13.88 3.41 7.17
CA PHE A 56 -13.93 2.58 8.36
C PHE A 56 -14.73 1.31 8.07
N ILE A 57 -14.17 0.17 8.45
CA ILE A 57 -14.82 -1.13 8.38
C ILE A 57 -15.04 -1.59 9.83
N PRO A 58 -16.29 -1.65 10.32
CA PRO A 58 -16.57 -1.89 11.73
C PRO A 58 -16.16 -3.27 12.28
N GLN A 59 -15.83 -4.23 11.41
CA GLN A 59 -15.68 -5.64 11.75
C GLN A 59 -14.45 -6.26 11.06
N SER A 60 -14.09 -7.48 11.49
CA SER A 60 -12.80 -8.13 11.21
C SER A 60 -12.72 -8.92 9.90
N THR A 61 -13.72 -8.85 9.02
CA THR A 61 -13.75 -9.55 7.72
C THR A 61 -13.50 -8.58 6.55
N THR A 62 -12.47 -7.73 6.72
CA THR A 62 -11.99 -6.73 5.75
C THR A 62 -11.67 -7.24 4.33
N PRO A 63 -11.24 -8.50 4.06
CA PRO A 63 -10.91 -8.93 2.70
C PRO A 63 -12.10 -8.88 1.72
N ASP A 64 -13.33 -9.04 2.22
CA ASP A 64 -14.54 -9.05 1.38
C ASP A 64 -14.82 -7.69 0.75
N VAL A 65 -14.41 -6.60 1.42
CA VAL A 65 -14.55 -5.23 0.90
C VAL A 65 -13.69 -5.05 -0.35
N LEU A 66 -12.42 -5.44 -0.29
CA LEU A 66 -11.52 -5.37 -1.44
C LEU A 66 -11.95 -6.36 -2.53
N SER A 67 -12.37 -7.56 -2.15
CA SER A 67 -12.89 -8.54 -3.10
C SER A 67 -14.11 -8.03 -3.87
N PHE A 68 -14.99 -7.26 -3.22
CA PHE A 68 -16.12 -6.61 -3.88
C PHE A 68 -15.66 -5.57 -4.91
N PHE A 69 -14.82 -4.60 -4.50
CA PHE A 69 -14.42 -3.49 -5.36
C PHE A 69 -13.42 -3.89 -6.46
N LEU A 70 -12.62 -4.93 -6.23
CA LEU A 70 -11.60 -5.39 -7.17
C LEU A 70 -12.05 -6.61 -8.00
N LYS A 71 -13.30 -7.07 -7.84
CA LYS A 71 -13.84 -8.15 -8.65
C LYS A 71 -13.72 -7.80 -10.14
N ASN A 72 -13.00 -8.64 -10.88
CA ASN A 72 -12.68 -8.47 -12.31
C ASN A 72 -11.95 -7.16 -12.67
N ALA A 73 -11.42 -6.41 -11.71
CA ALA A 73 -10.68 -5.17 -11.93
C ALA A 73 -9.23 -5.43 -12.35
N GLU A 74 -9.02 -6.12 -13.47
CA GLU A 74 -7.69 -6.47 -14.00
C GLU A 74 -6.91 -5.24 -14.48
N ASN A 75 -7.64 -4.16 -14.80
CA ASN A 75 -7.10 -2.90 -15.30
C ASN A 75 -6.79 -1.87 -14.21
N ILE A 76 -6.82 -2.28 -12.94
CA ILE A 76 -6.54 -1.36 -11.83
C ILE A 76 -5.11 -0.83 -11.94
N GLU A 77 -4.99 0.49 -11.92
CA GLU A 77 -3.74 1.25 -12.06
C GLU A 77 -3.32 1.88 -10.72
N ALA A 78 -4.28 2.19 -9.84
CA ALA A 78 -4.01 2.81 -8.55
C ALA A 78 -4.99 2.38 -7.46
N ILE A 79 -4.46 2.15 -6.26
CA ILE A 79 -5.22 1.81 -5.04
C ILE A 79 -4.78 2.73 -3.89
N ASP A 80 -5.71 3.47 -3.30
CA ASP A 80 -5.48 4.35 -2.16
C ASP A 80 -6.30 3.87 -0.94
N LEU A 81 -5.60 3.31 0.05
CA LEU A 81 -6.13 2.88 1.33
C LEU A 81 -5.54 3.71 2.49
N GLN A 82 -5.10 4.93 2.22
CA GLN A 82 -4.52 5.80 3.23
C GLN A 82 -5.46 5.95 4.44
N GLY A 83 -4.96 5.67 5.64
CA GLY A 83 -5.70 5.80 6.88
C GLY A 83 -6.74 4.69 7.11
N CYS A 84 -6.78 3.65 6.28
CA CYS A 84 -7.64 2.50 6.48
C CYS A 84 -6.97 1.47 7.41
N SER A 85 -6.87 1.81 8.70
CA SER A 85 -6.19 0.98 9.70
C SER A 85 -6.87 -0.36 10.00
N CYS A 86 -8.02 -0.63 9.39
CA CYS A 86 -8.70 -1.92 9.47
C CYS A 86 -8.00 -2.97 8.58
N PHE A 87 -7.35 -2.57 7.49
CA PHE A 87 -6.64 -3.51 6.61
C PHE A 87 -5.28 -3.88 7.18
N ASN A 88 -5.02 -5.18 7.15
CA ASN A 88 -3.68 -5.74 7.33
C ASN A 88 -3.20 -6.46 6.06
N PHE A 89 -1.92 -6.81 5.99
CA PHE A 89 -1.33 -7.39 4.78
C PHE A 89 -1.85 -8.79 4.41
N ALA A 90 -2.40 -9.55 5.36
CA ALA A 90 -3.13 -10.78 5.03
C ALA A 90 -4.42 -10.45 4.26
N ASP A 91 -5.12 -9.41 4.68
CA ASP A 91 -6.34 -8.95 3.99
C ASP A 91 -6.02 -8.41 2.59
N LEU A 92 -4.92 -7.65 2.45
CA LEU A 92 -4.45 -7.15 1.17
C LEU A 92 -4.04 -8.30 0.24
N LEU A 93 -3.37 -9.33 0.75
CA LEU A 93 -3.04 -10.54 -0.03
C LEU A 93 -4.29 -11.24 -0.56
N VAL A 94 -5.36 -11.33 0.23
CA VAL A 94 -6.61 -11.95 -0.22
C VAL A 94 -7.34 -11.07 -1.23
N GLY A 95 -7.50 -9.78 -0.95
CA GLY A 95 -8.31 -8.88 -1.78
C GLY A 95 -7.61 -8.36 -3.04
N ILE A 96 -6.30 -8.09 -2.96
CA ILE A 96 -5.49 -7.57 -4.08
C ILE A 96 -4.68 -8.69 -4.72
N GLY A 97 -4.13 -9.61 -3.93
CA GLY A 97 -3.08 -10.53 -4.36
C GLY A 97 -1.67 -9.93 -4.20
N PRO A 98 -0.61 -10.73 -4.39
CA PRO A 98 0.76 -10.23 -4.35
C PRO A 98 1.02 -9.22 -5.49
N LEU A 99 1.83 -8.20 -5.24
CA LEU A 99 1.97 -7.06 -6.16
C LEU A 99 2.50 -7.44 -7.54
N HIS A 100 3.41 -8.42 -7.64
CA HIS A 100 3.92 -8.90 -8.95
C HIS A 100 2.82 -9.51 -9.84
N ARG A 101 1.63 -9.83 -9.33
CA ARG A 101 0.52 -10.30 -10.18
C ARG A 101 -0.33 -9.17 -10.75
N ARG A 102 -0.10 -7.93 -10.33
CA ARG A 102 -0.84 -6.74 -10.75
C ARG A 102 0.00 -5.90 -11.70
N GLN A 103 0.22 -6.40 -12.90
CA GLN A 103 1.11 -5.80 -13.92
C GLN A 103 0.67 -4.42 -14.45
N ARG A 104 -0.55 -3.98 -14.12
CA ARG A 104 -1.06 -2.63 -14.44
C ARG A 104 -1.08 -1.69 -13.24
N LEU A 105 -0.91 -2.21 -12.02
CA LEU A 105 -0.95 -1.43 -10.79
C LEU A 105 0.37 -0.68 -10.63
N LYS A 106 0.30 0.65 -10.73
CA LYS A 106 1.44 1.55 -10.71
C LYS A 106 1.57 2.31 -9.39
N SER A 107 0.45 2.59 -8.74
CA SER A 107 0.44 3.40 -7.53
C SER A 107 -0.34 2.72 -6.41
N VAL A 108 0.27 2.62 -5.24
CA VAL A 108 -0.42 2.18 -4.02
C VAL A 108 -0.08 3.07 -2.84
N ASP A 109 -1.11 3.50 -2.12
CA ASP A 109 -0.98 4.17 -0.82
C ASP A 109 -1.61 3.29 0.25
N PHE A 110 -0.77 2.65 1.06
CA PHE A 110 -1.17 1.84 2.22
C PHE A 110 -0.79 2.52 3.53
N SER A 111 -0.64 3.85 3.52
CA SER A 111 -0.30 4.61 4.72
C SER A 111 -1.30 4.35 5.86
N GLY A 112 -0.80 4.11 7.07
CA GLY A 112 -1.63 3.88 8.26
C GLY A 112 -2.37 2.52 8.28
N THR A 113 -2.09 1.62 7.35
CA THR A 113 -2.48 0.20 7.45
C THR A 113 -1.63 -0.54 8.49
N ILE A 114 -1.96 -1.81 8.77
CA ILE A 114 -1.31 -2.60 9.83
C ILE A 114 -0.51 -3.76 9.24
N ALA A 115 0.75 -3.91 9.62
CA ALA A 115 1.53 -5.11 9.38
C ALA A 115 1.59 -5.94 10.68
N LYS A 116 0.65 -6.89 10.83
CA LYS A 116 0.54 -7.71 12.05
C LYS A 116 1.64 -8.76 12.16
N ASN A 117 2.07 -9.29 11.03
CA ASN A 117 3.15 -10.25 10.91
C ASN A 117 4.04 -9.84 9.73
N GLU A 118 5.30 -10.28 9.77
CA GLU A 118 6.27 -10.04 8.70
C GLU A 118 6.02 -10.95 7.50
N ASP A 119 5.53 -12.16 7.71
CA ASP A 119 5.35 -13.14 6.63
C ASP A 119 4.35 -12.69 5.56
N ASP A 120 3.17 -12.19 5.96
CA ASP A 120 2.18 -11.73 4.98
C ASP A 120 2.63 -10.43 4.32
N PHE A 121 3.30 -9.54 5.07
CA PHE A 121 3.92 -8.35 4.50
C PHE A 121 4.96 -8.72 3.42
N ASN A 122 5.87 -9.63 3.76
CA ASN A 122 6.91 -10.11 2.85
C ASN A 122 6.32 -10.85 1.65
N ARG A 123 5.29 -11.68 1.83
CA ARG A 123 4.59 -12.37 0.74
C ARG A 123 3.90 -11.38 -0.21
N PHE A 124 3.34 -10.30 0.33
CA PHE A 124 2.69 -9.26 -0.46
C PHE A 124 3.69 -8.51 -1.36
N PHE A 125 4.88 -8.22 -0.82
CA PHE A 125 5.96 -7.50 -1.50
C PHE A 125 7.03 -8.38 -2.16
N ASN A 126 6.92 -9.72 -2.14
CA ASN A 126 7.95 -10.55 -2.75
C ASN A 126 7.93 -10.44 -4.28
N VAL A 127 8.95 -9.79 -4.84
CA VAL A 127 9.17 -9.60 -6.29
C VAL A 127 10.57 -10.02 -6.73
N GLN A 128 11.30 -10.76 -5.89
CA GLN A 128 12.64 -11.21 -6.24
C GLN A 128 12.61 -12.11 -7.49
N GLY A 129 13.24 -11.65 -8.57
CA GLY A 129 13.22 -12.33 -9.87
C GLY A 129 11.91 -12.19 -10.66
N LEU A 130 11.04 -11.26 -10.28
CA LEU A 130 9.73 -11.02 -10.91
C LEU A 130 9.60 -9.54 -11.34
N ASP A 131 8.88 -9.29 -12.43
CA ASP A 131 8.57 -7.91 -12.87
C ASP A 131 7.47 -7.30 -11.98
N CYS A 132 7.65 -6.02 -11.62
CA CYS A 132 6.71 -5.26 -10.82
C CYS A 132 6.48 -3.88 -11.44
N ALA A 133 5.20 -3.54 -11.67
CA ALA A 133 4.80 -2.31 -12.34
C ALA A 133 4.76 -1.07 -11.43
N ILE A 134 5.02 -1.23 -10.12
CA ILE A 134 4.85 -0.16 -9.13
C ILE A 134 5.87 0.96 -9.37
N GLU A 135 5.36 2.17 -9.53
CA GLU A 135 6.09 3.43 -9.69
C GLU A 135 6.01 4.28 -8.40
N ASP A 136 4.87 4.23 -7.70
CA ASP A 136 4.59 5.02 -6.49
C ASP A 136 4.13 4.12 -5.35
N LEU A 137 4.87 4.12 -4.23
CA LEU A 137 4.55 3.33 -3.05
C LEU A 137 4.60 4.20 -1.80
N SER A 138 3.48 4.28 -1.08
CA SER A 138 3.46 4.84 0.27
C SER A 138 3.06 3.80 1.33
N LEU A 139 3.91 3.70 2.34
CA LEU A 139 3.81 2.85 3.53
C LEU A 139 3.91 3.70 4.80
N SER A 140 3.62 4.99 4.70
CA SER A 140 3.81 5.94 5.79
C SER A 140 2.94 5.60 7.00
N GLY A 141 3.55 5.58 8.19
CA GLY A 141 2.85 5.27 9.42
C GLY A 141 2.30 3.85 9.51
N ILE A 142 2.84 2.88 8.76
CA ILE A 142 2.52 1.47 8.98
C ILE A 142 2.83 1.09 10.43
N LYS A 143 1.87 0.42 11.06
CA LYS A 143 2.03 -0.11 12.42
C LYS A 143 2.51 -1.55 12.33
N THR A 144 3.71 -1.81 12.87
CA THR A 144 4.28 -3.14 13.04
C THR A 144 4.74 -3.34 14.48
N LYS A 145 4.77 -4.59 14.94
CA LYS A 145 5.36 -4.98 16.24
C LYS A 145 6.83 -5.40 16.11
N ALA A 146 7.27 -5.66 14.88
CA ALA A 146 8.63 -6.03 14.55
C ALA A 146 9.58 -4.85 14.76
N ASN A 147 10.85 -5.14 15.05
CA ASN A 147 11.90 -4.14 14.99
C ASN A 147 12.19 -3.76 13.52
N ALA A 148 13.06 -2.76 13.32
CA ALA A 148 13.35 -2.25 11.98
C ALA A 148 14.08 -3.28 11.11
N GLU A 149 15.06 -3.99 11.68
CA GLU A 149 15.90 -4.96 10.98
C GLU A 149 15.06 -6.13 10.46
N ASP A 150 14.22 -6.74 11.29
CA ASP A 150 13.39 -7.89 10.92
C ASP A 150 12.30 -7.51 9.88
N PHE A 151 11.87 -6.25 9.88
CA PHE A 151 10.77 -5.79 9.03
C PHE A 151 11.23 -5.14 7.73
N TYR A 152 12.02 -4.07 7.82
CA TYR A 152 12.38 -3.24 6.68
C TYR A 152 13.57 -3.80 5.90
N LEU A 153 14.51 -4.51 6.53
CA LEU A 153 15.64 -5.07 5.79
C LEU A 153 15.19 -6.15 4.78
N PRO A 154 14.32 -7.12 5.13
CA PRO A 154 13.76 -8.05 4.15
C PRO A 154 12.91 -7.35 3.08
N PHE A 155 12.11 -6.36 3.46
CA PHE A 155 11.33 -5.56 2.52
C PHE A 155 12.22 -4.89 1.48
N ILE A 156 13.30 -4.22 1.92
CA ILE A 156 14.22 -3.54 1.02
C ILE A 156 14.88 -4.54 0.09
N ASN A 157 15.42 -5.63 0.63
CA ASN A 157 16.15 -6.63 -0.14
C ASN A 157 15.27 -7.42 -1.12
N LYS A 158 14.05 -7.80 -0.72
CA LYS A 158 13.15 -8.63 -1.54
C LYS A 158 12.25 -7.82 -2.48
N PHE A 159 11.99 -6.55 -2.15
CA PHE A 159 11.14 -5.67 -2.95
C PHE A 159 11.88 -4.50 -3.52
N VAL A 160 12.29 -3.56 -2.67
CA VAL A 160 12.70 -2.23 -3.12
C VAL A 160 13.86 -2.34 -4.10
N LEU A 161 14.87 -3.16 -3.80
CA LEU A 161 16.03 -3.41 -4.66
C LEU A 161 15.69 -4.00 -6.03
N HIS A 162 14.58 -4.73 -6.15
CA HIS A 162 14.13 -5.39 -7.39
C HIS A 162 13.01 -4.63 -8.12
N ALA A 163 12.39 -3.63 -7.48
CA ALA A 163 11.38 -2.79 -8.11
C ALA A 163 12.06 -1.71 -8.96
N ASP A 164 12.40 -2.02 -10.21
CA ASP A 164 13.16 -1.14 -11.10
C ASP A 164 12.37 0.06 -11.62
N ARG A 165 11.04 -0.03 -11.61
CA ARG A 165 10.15 1.07 -12.00
C ARG A 165 9.79 2.00 -10.85
N LEU A 166 10.17 1.65 -9.62
CA LEU A 166 9.84 2.43 -8.43
C LEU A 166 10.56 3.79 -8.50
N LYS A 167 9.77 4.86 -8.48
CA LYS A 167 10.22 6.26 -8.54
C LYS A 167 10.06 6.95 -7.21
N ASN A 168 8.93 6.74 -6.53
CA ASN A 168 8.62 7.40 -5.28
C ASN A 168 8.34 6.37 -4.19
N LEU A 169 9.10 6.47 -3.09
CA LEU A 169 8.94 5.61 -1.92
C LEU A 169 8.72 6.49 -0.68
N ASP A 170 7.59 6.29 -0.02
CA ASP A 170 7.26 6.98 1.23
C ASP A 170 7.22 6.00 2.40
N LEU A 171 8.20 6.14 3.29
CA LEU A 171 8.33 5.41 4.55
C LEU A 171 8.22 6.37 5.73
N GLY A 172 7.58 7.53 5.57
CA GLY A 172 7.43 8.51 6.65
C GLY A 172 6.76 7.90 7.89
N ARG A 173 7.11 8.39 9.08
CA ARG A 173 6.51 7.96 10.37
C ARG A 173 6.58 6.43 10.59
N THR A 174 7.54 5.76 9.98
CA THR A 174 7.82 4.35 10.23
C THR A 174 8.92 4.20 11.28
N SER A 175 9.18 2.96 11.69
CA SER A 175 10.30 2.58 12.57
C SER A 175 11.60 2.29 11.80
N ILE A 176 11.72 2.67 10.52
CA ILE A 176 12.97 2.48 9.78
C ILE A 176 14.16 3.14 10.49
N GLU A 177 15.29 2.44 10.55
CA GLU A 177 16.52 2.87 11.22
C GLU A 177 17.59 3.32 10.22
N LYS A 178 18.72 3.78 10.79
CA LYS A 178 19.80 4.45 10.04
C LYS A 178 20.37 3.56 8.93
N GLU A 179 20.59 2.28 9.20
CA GLU A 179 21.23 1.36 8.25
C GLU A 179 20.32 1.00 7.07
N GLU A 180 19.03 0.77 7.30
CA GLU A 180 18.07 0.51 6.24
C GLU A 180 17.87 1.74 5.36
N ALA A 181 17.80 2.94 5.96
CA ALA A 181 17.71 4.19 5.22
C ALA A 181 18.98 4.45 4.39
N ARG A 182 20.17 4.15 4.93
CA ARG A 182 21.43 4.22 4.17
C ARG A 182 21.41 3.26 2.99
N LEU A 183 20.99 2.02 3.20
CA LEU A 183 20.90 1.01 2.14
C LEU A 183 20.02 1.49 0.99
N LEU A 184 18.88 2.11 1.29
CA LEU A 184 17.99 2.70 0.28
C LEU A 184 18.68 3.80 -0.54
N LEU A 185 19.36 4.74 0.14
CA LEU A 185 20.05 5.85 -0.53
C LEU A 185 21.18 5.35 -1.44
N GLU A 186 21.97 4.37 -0.99
CA GLU A 186 23.11 3.83 -1.75
C GLU A 186 22.71 2.93 -2.91
N ARG A 187 21.67 2.10 -2.72
CA ARG A 187 21.33 1.02 -3.65
C ARG A 187 20.18 1.35 -4.59
N LYS A 188 19.48 2.48 -4.39
CA LYS A 188 18.42 2.96 -5.29
C LYS A 188 18.63 4.42 -5.70
N PRO A 189 19.75 4.74 -6.38
CA PRO A 189 20.04 6.10 -6.82
C PRO A 189 19.07 6.64 -7.89
N HIS A 190 18.18 5.81 -8.44
CA HIS A 190 17.20 6.21 -9.46
C HIS A 190 15.83 6.59 -8.87
N LEU A 191 15.62 6.45 -7.56
CA LEU A 191 14.41 6.95 -6.91
C LEU A 191 14.34 8.47 -7.07
N HIS A 192 13.23 8.97 -7.62
CA HIS A 192 12.90 10.40 -7.69
C HIS A 192 12.74 11.02 -6.30
N SER A 193 12.09 10.29 -5.38
CA SER A 193 11.95 10.73 -4.00
C SER A 193 11.90 9.58 -3.00
N LEU A 194 12.51 9.83 -1.84
CA LEU A 194 12.43 9.00 -0.64
C LEU A 194 11.91 9.87 0.52
N THR A 195 10.74 9.54 1.05
CA THR A 195 10.16 10.26 2.19
C THR A 195 10.45 9.51 3.48
N LEU A 196 11.17 10.17 4.40
CA LEU A 196 11.51 9.65 5.73
C LEU A 196 11.06 10.62 6.85
N SER A 197 10.13 11.53 6.54
CA SER A 197 9.62 12.50 7.50
C SER A 197 9.00 11.80 8.71
N GLY A 198 9.41 12.17 9.92
CA GLY A 198 8.89 11.57 11.15
C GLY A 198 9.44 10.19 11.52
N CYS A 199 10.49 9.70 10.83
CA CYS A 199 11.23 8.51 11.25
C CYS A 199 12.23 8.90 12.35
N TYR A 200 12.06 8.39 13.57
CA TYR A 200 12.89 8.78 14.71
C TYR A 200 14.18 7.97 14.85
N GLY A 201 14.28 6.80 14.19
CA GLY A 201 15.46 5.94 14.14
C GLY A 201 16.59 6.44 13.21
N ILE A 202 16.39 7.57 12.53
CA ILE A 202 17.36 8.14 11.58
C ILE A 202 17.82 9.56 11.99
N PRO A 203 18.94 10.07 11.45
CA PRO A 203 19.44 11.42 11.69
C PRO A 203 18.40 12.49 11.35
N ARG A 204 18.37 13.60 12.12
CA ARG A 204 17.39 14.68 11.93
C ARG A 204 17.42 15.29 10.52
N SER A 205 18.61 15.39 9.92
CA SER A 205 18.81 15.91 8.56
C SER A 205 18.12 15.06 7.48
N TRP A 206 17.89 13.77 7.76
CA TRP A 206 17.23 12.84 6.84
C TRP A 206 15.70 12.79 7.01
N ARG A 207 15.14 13.39 8.08
CA ARG A 207 13.71 13.34 8.41
C ARG A 207 12.86 14.27 7.55
N LYS A 208 12.96 14.14 6.23
CA LYS A 208 12.30 14.96 5.23
C LYS A 208 11.98 14.12 3.99
N ILE A 209 11.45 14.78 2.97
CA ILE A 209 11.48 14.25 1.60
C ILE A 209 12.88 14.54 1.07
N ILE A 210 13.59 13.49 0.69
CA ILE A 210 14.90 13.57 0.05
C ILE A 210 14.67 13.31 -1.44
N LYS A 211 15.02 14.26 -2.30
CA LYS A 211 14.96 14.07 -3.75
C LYS A 211 16.24 13.44 -4.28
N THR A 212 16.22 12.85 -5.47
CA THR A 212 17.39 12.18 -6.09
C THR A 212 18.65 13.03 -6.03
N GLU A 213 18.54 14.32 -6.35
CA GLU A 213 19.66 15.27 -6.38
C GLU A 213 20.30 15.51 -5.00
N GLU A 214 19.60 15.15 -3.91
CA GLU A 214 20.08 15.29 -2.54
C GLU A 214 20.69 13.99 -1.98
N PHE A 215 20.58 12.84 -2.68
CA PHE A 215 21.00 11.54 -2.15
C PHE A 215 22.49 11.50 -1.82
N SER A 216 23.34 12.00 -2.72
CA SER A 216 24.79 12.02 -2.49
C SER A 216 25.17 12.84 -1.25
N ASN A 217 24.47 13.96 -1.01
CA ASN A 217 24.69 14.80 0.17
C ASN A 217 24.20 14.09 1.44
N ALA A 218 23.06 13.42 1.36
CA ALA A 218 22.54 12.63 2.49
C ALA A 218 23.50 11.50 2.87
N ILE A 219 24.07 10.78 1.89
CA ILE A 219 25.05 9.71 2.12
C ILE A 219 26.34 10.26 2.74
N ARG A 220 26.87 11.39 2.26
CA ARG A 220 28.10 11.99 2.86
C ARG A 220 27.91 12.31 4.33
N ALA A 221 26.77 12.90 4.69
CA ALA A 221 26.41 13.20 6.07
C ALA A 221 26.25 11.95 6.97
N PHE A 222 26.29 10.73 6.43
CA PHE A 222 26.34 9.50 7.21
C PHE A 222 27.74 9.20 7.76
N TYR A 223 28.78 9.54 6.98
CA TYR A 223 30.18 9.19 7.23
C TYR A 223 30.97 10.30 7.94
N GLU A 224 30.41 11.49 8.03
CA GLU A 224 30.90 12.64 8.81
C GLU A 224 30.32 12.61 10.23
#